data_AF-A0A2E3BZ74-F1
#
_entry.id   AF-A0A2E3BZ74-F1
#
_cell.length_a   1.000
_cell.length_b   1.000
_cell.length_c   1.000
_cell.angle_alpha   90.00
_cell.angle_beta   90.00
_cell.angle_gamma   90.00
#
_symmetry.space_group_name_H-M   'P 1'
#
loop_
_entity.id
_entity.type
_entity.pdbx_description
1 polymer ?
#
loop_
_entity_poly.entity_id
_entity_poly.type
_entity_poly.pdbx_seq_one_letter_code
_entity_poly.pdbx_strand_id
1 'polypeptide(L)'
;MSKYIELEFISPISEYNFKNYHIDNILVITGTSENGFPTVRMLNKLNLDNVDVETRAYPIAKTIRVDTRRELPNFCIKLFQYNNVTKVLTLLFSGNFDSYKPSYGRNHIILKSVPKRALKIIGKVDKTDFLWEPFNNFKCGEGKQQCLLFFKESRITKLPLIDYELLHANLQENTYVFNRYTKTFFKELTPFPISRCDTWIKRYFNRNNTYNSYIVKNYKGEDGVKKLIKNYQIDLTQSDINQSDLVTVDKFSRRKMDPQSRPIHLDAYKNNVCIMPIDGRVLGFDLLTHQSKIVQNNYIKLMSTIFRNNQELKDFSQGSGFLIRTTPHDHHHLTLPYEGNITEISRFSKNGFKTVLRVENNYYIAPQIPERDQFSVVYGKCLRGNRGCKTRLAPQQDTKMVYYIVIMGSPTFKFNDQTLEKINKNMKVPNRIQIKSKMYTPKNIVGTLGVGEYLIAVLSNRQIRFENDILHNSRMEDLQMKDLPVETYVKYGSRIGESF
;
A
#
# COMPACT_ATOMS: atom_id res chain seq x y z
N MET A 1 9.52 4.12 -27.53
CA MET A 1 9.25 3.31 -28.75
C MET A 1 8.31 2.20 -28.30
N SER A 2 7.20 1.89 -28.98
CA SER A 2 6.36 0.78 -28.49
C SER A 2 7.07 -0.56 -28.72
N LYS A 3 7.03 -1.45 -27.73
CA LYS A 3 7.44 -2.85 -27.84
C LYS A 3 6.20 -3.74 -27.90
N TYR A 4 6.37 -4.91 -28.46
CA TYR A 4 5.35 -5.94 -28.49
C TYR A 4 5.86 -7.18 -27.77
N ILE A 5 4.97 -7.81 -27.03
CA ILE A 5 5.22 -9.08 -26.36
C ILE A 5 4.27 -10.09 -26.97
N GLU A 6 4.83 -11.00 -27.75
CA GLU A 6 4.11 -12.09 -28.38
C GLU A 6 4.04 -13.24 -27.37
N LEU A 7 2.85 -13.55 -26.87
CA LEU A 7 2.57 -14.72 -26.07
C LEU A 7 2.41 -15.92 -27.00
N GLU A 8 3.39 -16.82 -26.95
CA GLU A 8 3.47 -17.93 -27.90
C GLU A 8 2.73 -19.15 -27.38
N PHE A 9 3.10 -19.62 -26.19
CA PHE A 9 2.63 -20.88 -25.63
C PHE A 9 2.37 -20.77 -24.13
N ILE A 10 1.49 -21.64 -23.63
CA ILE A 10 1.26 -21.85 -22.20
C ILE A 10 1.32 -23.33 -21.86
N SER A 11 2.04 -23.69 -20.80
CA SER A 11 2.31 -25.06 -20.40
C SER A 11 1.95 -25.25 -18.92
N PRO A 12 0.72 -25.71 -18.63
CA PRO A 12 0.28 -25.99 -17.26
C PRO A 12 0.88 -27.29 -16.74
N ILE A 13 1.93 -27.20 -15.93
CA ILE A 13 2.56 -28.33 -15.22
C ILE A 13 1.90 -28.45 -13.85
N SER A 14 0.72 -29.07 -13.81
CA SER A 14 -0.10 -29.12 -12.61
C SER A 14 -1.05 -30.32 -12.57
N GLU A 15 -1.66 -30.54 -11.41
CA GLU A 15 -2.74 -31.50 -11.16
C GLU A 15 -4.14 -30.85 -11.28
N TYR A 16 -4.22 -29.56 -11.61
CA TYR A 16 -5.52 -28.92 -11.87
C TYR A 16 -6.18 -29.56 -13.08
N ASN A 17 -7.45 -29.93 -12.97
CA ASN A 17 -8.21 -30.39 -14.13
C ASN A 17 -8.67 -29.17 -14.94
N PHE A 18 -8.16 -29.02 -16.16
CA PHE A 18 -8.56 -27.96 -17.09
C PHE A 18 -9.66 -28.43 -18.08
N LYS A 19 -9.83 -29.74 -18.26
CA LYS A 19 -10.84 -30.36 -19.14
C LYS A 19 -12.18 -30.50 -18.43
N ASN A 20 -13.07 -29.53 -18.66
CA ASN A 20 -14.47 -29.64 -18.30
C ASN A 20 -15.33 -28.73 -19.20
N TYR A 21 -16.40 -29.27 -19.78
CA TYR A 21 -17.33 -28.54 -20.65
C TYR A 21 -17.96 -27.29 -20.01
N HIS A 22 -17.94 -27.20 -18.68
CA HIS A 22 -18.48 -26.06 -17.93
C HIS A 22 -17.42 -25.11 -17.40
N ILE A 23 -16.14 -25.32 -17.71
CA ILE A 23 -15.04 -24.51 -17.18
C ILE A 23 -14.38 -23.72 -18.32
N ASP A 24 -14.44 -22.40 -18.21
CA ASP A 24 -13.67 -21.51 -19.06
C ASP A 24 -12.34 -21.17 -18.37
N ASN A 25 -11.22 -21.42 -19.04
CA ASN A 25 -9.91 -20.94 -18.60
C ASN A 25 -9.70 -19.52 -19.14
N ILE A 26 -9.42 -18.58 -18.24
CA ILE A 26 -9.28 -17.16 -18.55
C ILE A 26 -7.88 -16.70 -18.15
N LEU A 27 -7.05 -16.31 -19.13
CA LEU A 27 -5.77 -15.66 -18.85
C LEU A 27 -6.01 -14.16 -18.78
N VAL A 28 -5.66 -13.57 -17.65
CA VAL A 28 -5.81 -12.16 -17.37
C VAL A 28 -4.45 -11.52 -17.18
N ILE A 29 -4.26 -10.39 -17.84
CA ILE A 29 -3.02 -9.63 -17.76
C ILE A 29 -3.40 -8.23 -17.32
N THR A 30 -2.99 -7.90 -16.11
CA THR A 30 -3.21 -6.58 -15.52
C THR A 30 -1.92 -5.79 -15.58
N GLY A 31 -2.05 -4.49 -15.73
CA GLY A 31 -0.92 -3.58 -15.88
C GLY A 31 -1.40 -2.15 -15.82
N THR A 32 -0.61 -1.25 -16.39
CA THR A 32 -0.92 0.17 -16.40
C THR A 32 -0.72 0.74 -17.79
N SER A 33 -1.65 1.59 -18.22
CA SER A 33 -1.60 2.28 -19.50
C SER A 33 -0.54 3.38 -19.50
N GLU A 34 -0.28 3.94 -20.68
CA GLU A 34 0.59 5.10 -20.85
C GLU A 34 0.16 6.25 -19.92
N ASN A 35 -1.14 6.43 -19.67
CA ASN A 35 -1.70 7.49 -18.83
C ASN A 35 -1.81 7.14 -17.35
N GLY A 36 -1.20 6.04 -16.88
CA GLY A 36 -1.19 5.69 -15.46
C GLY A 36 -2.46 4.98 -14.97
N PHE A 37 -3.39 4.62 -15.86
CA PHE A 37 -4.62 3.92 -15.49
C PHE A 37 -4.45 2.41 -15.46
N PRO A 38 -5.13 1.68 -14.56
CA PRO A 38 -5.15 0.23 -14.59
C PRO A 38 -5.76 -0.29 -15.89
N THR A 39 -5.12 -1.29 -16.49
CA THR A 39 -5.63 -1.98 -17.67
C THR A 39 -5.86 -3.44 -17.37
N VAL A 40 -6.93 -4.00 -17.93
CA VAL A 40 -7.21 -5.45 -17.87
C VAL A 40 -7.31 -5.99 -19.29
N ARG A 41 -6.46 -6.97 -19.59
CA ARG A 41 -6.45 -7.75 -20.83
C ARG A 41 -6.93 -9.15 -20.51
N MET A 42 -7.83 -9.69 -21.31
CA MET A 42 -8.42 -11.00 -21.07
C MET A 42 -8.35 -11.85 -22.33
N LEU A 43 -7.87 -13.08 -22.16
CA LEU A 43 -8.04 -14.15 -23.13
C LEU A 43 -8.99 -15.17 -22.54
N ASN A 44 -10.22 -15.17 -23.05
CA ASN A 44 -11.27 -16.07 -22.61
C ASN A 44 -11.17 -17.42 -23.33
N LYS A 45 -11.71 -18.46 -22.68
CA LYS A 45 -11.90 -19.79 -23.28
C LYS A 45 -10.61 -20.37 -23.86
N LEU A 46 -9.51 -20.26 -23.12
CA LEU A 46 -8.29 -20.96 -23.49
C LEU A 46 -8.54 -22.47 -23.44
N ASN A 47 -8.31 -23.13 -24.58
CA ASN A 47 -8.38 -24.58 -24.69
C ASN A 47 -7.11 -25.17 -24.07
N LEU A 48 -7.14 -25.32 -22.74
CA LEU A 48 -6.04 -25.86 -21.95
C LEU A 48 -6.42 -27.25 -21.47
N ASP A 49 -5.41 -28.11 -21.45
CA ASP A 49 -5.42 -29.34 -20.68
C ASP A 49 -4.10 -29.48 -19.92
N ASN A 50 -4.00 -30.47 -19.03
CA ASN A 50 -2.73 -30.86 -18.43
C ASN A 50 -1.75 -31.27 -19.53
N VAL A 51 -0.49 -30.92 -19.36
CA VAL A 51 0.57 -31.36 -20.29
C VAL A 51 0.90 -32.83 -20.03
N ASP A 52 1.12 -33.56 -21.10
CA ASP A 52 1.48 -34.98 -21.07
C ASP A 52 2.70 -35.25 -21.99
N VAL A 53 2.96 -36.52 -22.30
CA VAL A 53 4.11 -36.93 -23.14
C VAL A 53 3.99 -36.37 -24.57
N GLU A 54 2.77 -36.24 -25.08
CA GLU A 54 2.48 -35.82 -26.46
C GLU A 54 2.31 -34.31 -26.54
N THR A 55 1.65 -33.70 -25.56
CA THR A 55 1.28 -32.29 -25.53
C THR A 55 2.07 -31.54 -24.48
N ARG A 56 3.13 -30.84 -24.92
CA ARG A 56 4.03 -30.10 -24.02
C ARG A 56 3.56 -28.68 -23.70
N ALA A 57 2.78 -28.05 -24.58
CA ALA A 57 2.26 -26.70 -24.41
C ALA A 57 1.10 -26.42 -25.39
N TYR A 58 0.28 -25.42 -25.06
CA TYR A 58 -0.86 -24.97 -25.85
C TYR A 58 -0.56 -23.61 -26.49
N PRO A 59 -0.87 -23.39 -27.78
CA PRO A 59 -0.63 -22.12 -28.44
C PRO A 59 -1.57 -21.03 -27.91
N ILE A 60 -1.02 -19.84 -27.64
CA ILE A 60 -1.78 -18.62 -27.38
C ILE A 60 -1.86 -17.79 -28.66
N ALA A 61 -0.71 -17.56 -29.32
CA ALA A 61 -0.58 -16.79 -30.56
C ALA A 61 -1.23 -15.39 -30.49
N LYS A 62 -0.93 -14.63 -29.43
CA LYS A 62 -1.48 -13.29 -29.19
C LYS A 62 -0.40 -12.28 -28.82
N THR A 63 -0.66 -11.01 -29.07
CA THR A 63 0.31 -9.94 -28.79
C THR A 63 -0.19 -8.93 -27.78
N ILE A 64 0.72 -8.49 -26.93
CA ILE A 64 0.50 -7.38 -26.02
C ILE A 64 1.37 -6.22 -26.44
N ARG A 65 0.76 -5.04 -26.60
CA ARG A 65 1.51 -3.80 -26.75
C ARG A 65 2.00 -3.32 -25.38
N VAL A 66 3.29 -3.05 -25.30
CA VAL A 66 3.97 -2.51 -24.11
C VAL A 66 4.57 -1.17 -24.47
N ASP A 67 4.26 -0.15 -23.67
CA ASP A 67 4.93 1.13 -23.80
C ASP A 67 6.24 1.12 -23.01
N THR A 68 7.34 1.40 -23.69
CA THR A 68 8.69 1.43 -23.09
C THR A 68 9.13 2.81 -22.68
N ARG A 69 8.31 3.85 -22.92
CA ARG A 69 8.74 5.24 -22.73
C ARG A 69 8.87 5.62 -21.26
N ARG A 70 8.46 4.77 -20.33
CA ARG A 70 8.34 5.05 -18.89
C ARG A 70 8.49 3.75 -18.13
N GLU A 71 9.13 3.72 -16.95
CA GLU A 71 9.18 2.56 -16.03
C GLU A 71 7.79 2.13 -15.52
N LEU A 72 6.89 1.84 -16.46
CA LEU A 72 5.53 1.41 -16.27
C LEU A 72 5.57 0.00 -15.66
N PRO A 73 4.61 -0.27 -14.76
CA PRO A 73 4.71 -1.36 -13.82
C PRO A 73 4.80 -2.74 -14.47
N ASN A 74 5.26 -3.68 -13.64
CA ASN A 74 5.19 -5.10 -13.91
C ASN A 74 3.79 -5.50 -14.35
N PHE A 75 3.70 -6.30 -15.41
CA PHE A 75 2.44 -6.95 -15.74
C PHE A 75 2.20 -8.05 -14.71
N CYS A 76 1.01 -8.09 -14.12
CA CYS A 76 0.59 -9.23 -13.32
C CYS A 76 -0.25 -10.14 -14.21
N ILE A 77 0.19 -11.38 -14.33
CA ILE A 77 -0.43 -12.38 -15.19
C ILE A 77 -1.07 -13.43 -14.30
N LYS A 78 -2.35 -13.69 -14.53
CA LYS A 78 -3.17 -14.58 -13.72
C LYS A 78 -3.95 -15.52 -14.61
N LEU A 79 -3.97 -16.80 -14.25
CA LEU A 79 -4.79 -17.80 -14.92
C LEU A 79 -5.96 -18.18 -14.01
N PHE A 80 -7.17 -17.92 -14.45
CA PHE A 80 -8.41 -18.21 -13.74
C PHE A 80 -9.17 -19.37 -14.39
N GLN A 81 -9.98 -20.05 -13.58
CA GLN A 81 -11.05 -20.93 -14.00
C GLN A 81 -12.40 -20.30 -13.66
N TYR A 82 -13.28 -20.21 -14.65
CA TYR A 82 -14.66 -19.78 -14.45
C TYR A 82 -15.61 -20.94 -14.73
N ASN A 83 -16.32 -21.37 -13.69
CA ASN A 83 -17.34 -22.41 -13.84
C ASN A 83 -18.66 -21.75 -14.26
N ASN A 84 -19.07 -22.01 -15.51
CA ASN A 84 -20.24 -21.41 -16.15
C ASN A 84 -21.58 -21.81 -15.50
N VAL A 85 -21.63 -22.94 -14.79
CA VAL A 85 -22.83 -23.44 -14.11
C VAL A 85 -22.97 -22.81 -12.73
N THR A 86 -21.93 -22.95 -11.90
CA THR A 86 -21.92 -22.45 -10.52
C THR A 86 -21.63 -20.95 -10.42
N LYS A 87 -21.23 -20.32 -11.53
CA LYS A 87 -20.82 -18.91 -11.60
C LYS A 87 -19.68 -18.60 -10.63
N VAL A 88 -18.75 -19.55 -10.49
CA VAL A 88 -17.60 -19.44 -9.58
C VAL A 88 -16.34 -19.11 -10.37
N LEU A 89 -15.71 -17.99 -10.05
CA LEU A 89 -14.37 -17.62 -10.54
C LEU A 89 -13.31 -18.04 -9.53
N THR A 90 -12.36 -18.86 -9.94
CA THR A 90 -11.25 -19.35 -9.12
C THR A 90 -9.92 -18.96 -9.75
N LEU A 91 -9.01 -18.43 -8.95
CA LEU A 91 -7.65 -18.13 -9.41
C LEU A 91 -6.76 -19.35 -9.23
N LEU A 92 -6.12 -19.81 -10.31
CA LEU A 92 -5.28 -21.00 -10.30
C LEU A 92 -3.79 -20.68 -10.19
N PHE A 93 -3.30 -19.73 -10.99
CA PHE A 93 -1.89 -19.36 -11.05
C PHE A 93 -1.72 -17.85 -11.16
N SER A 94 -0.61 -17.35 -10.63
CA SER A 94 -0.23 -15.95 -10.74
C SER A 94 1.28 -15.79 -10.88
N GLY A 95 1.69 -14.76 -11.60
CA GLY A 95 3.08 -14.38 -11.76
C GLY A 95 3.20 -12.92 -12.16
N ASN A 96 4.38 -12.36 -11.92
CA ASN A 96 4.71 -11.00 -12.32
C ASN A 96 5.71 -11.04 -13.47
N PHE A 97 5.58 -10.10 -14.39
CA PHE A 97 6.43 -9.97 -15.56
C PHE A 97 6.97 -8.54 -15.67
N ASP A 98 8.28 -8.43 -15.51
CA ASP A 98 9.02 -7.17 -15.66
C ASP A 98 9.43 -6.99 -17.12
N SER A 99 8.75 -6.06 -17.81
CA SER A 99 9.02 -5.78 -19.21
C SER A 99 10.38 -5.09 -19.47
N TYR A 100 11.05 -4.57 -18.43
CA TYR A 100 12.36 -3.92 -18.54
C TYR A 100 13.51 -4.91 -18.49
N LYS A 101 13.30 -6.04 -17.81
CA LYS A 101 14.27 -7.11 -17.68
C LYS A 101 13.67 -8.39 -18.25
N PRO A 102 13.42 -8.48 -19.57
CA PRO A 102 13.29 -9.80 -20.17
C PRO A 102 14.57 -10.53 -19.74
N SER A 103 14.41 -11.56 -18.93
CA SER A 103 15.56 -12.16 -18.27
C SER A 103 16.48 -12.61 -19.40
N TYR A 104 17.72 -12.13 -19.45
CA TYR A 104 18.65 -12.49 -20.52
C TYR A 104 18.66 -14.01 -20.70
N GLY A 105 18.06 -14.51 -21.78
CA GLY A 105 17.92 -15.94 -22.09
C GLY A 105 16.69 -16.69 -21.53
N ARG A 106 15.73 -16.06 -20.83
CA ARG A 106 14.45 -16.71 -20.44
C ARG A 106 13.26 -16.11 -21.18
N ASN A 107 12.79 -16.83 -22.19
CA ASN A 107 11.59 -16.53 -22.96
C ASN A 107 10.32 -17.10 -22.28
N HIS A 108 10.27 -17.13 -20.95
CA HIS A 108 9.12 -17.64 -20.21
C HIS A 108 8.93 -17.00 -18.84
N ILE A 109 7.69 -17.00 -18.37
CA ILE A 109 7.25 -16.55 -17.05
C ILE A 109 6.75 -17.79 -16.30
N ILE A 110 7.18 -17.96 -15.06
CA ILE A 110 6.67 -19.01 -14.18
C ILE A 110 5.49 -18.44 -13.40
N LEU A 111 4.28 -18.85 -13.78
CA LEU A 111 3.07 -18.60 -12.99
C LEU A 111 2.98 -19.69 -11.93
N LYS A 112 3.07 -19.30 -10.66
CA LYS A 112 3.06 -20.25 -9.55
C LYS A 112 1.62 -20.51 -9.10
N SER A 113 1.34 -21.72 -8.62
CA SER A 113 -0.02 -22.08 -8.20
C SER A 113 -0.47 -21.30 -6.97
N VAL A 114 -1.76 -21.03 -6.92
CA VAL A 114 -2.45 -20.43 -5.78
C VAL A 114 -3.09 -21.55 -4.96
N PRO A 115 -3.09 -21.50 -3.61
CA PRO A 115 -3.71 -22.56 -2.82
C PRO A 115 -5.17 -22.82 -3.23
N LYS A 116 -5.56 -24.09 -3.43
CA LYS A 116 -6.91 -24.50 -3.92
C LYS A 116 -8.10 -23.91 -3.16
N ARG A 117 -7.91 -23.49 -1.90
CA ARG A 117 -8.93 -22.89 -1.04
C ARG A 117 -9.00 -21.36 -1.12
N ALA A 118 -8.05 -20.73 -1.80
CA ALA A 118 -7.93 -19.30 -1.87
C ALA A 118 -8.75 -18.80 -3.07
N LEU A 119 -9.86 -18.13 -2.73
CA LEU A 119 -10.53 -17.10 -3.54
C LEU A 119 -11.46 -17.62 -4.62
N LYS A 120 -12.74 -17.62 -4.26
CA LYS A 120 -13.87 -17.80 -5.16
C LYS A 120 -14.69 -16.53 -5.15
N ILE A 121 -14.91 -15.93 -6.32
CA ILE A 121 -16.01 -14.97 -6.50
C ILE A 121 -17.21 -15.78 -7.00
N ILE A 122 -18.35 -15.60 -6.36
CA ILE A 122 -19.61 -16.26 -6.71
C ILE A 122 -20.52 -15.21 -7.35
N GLY A 123 -21.06 -15.53 -8.53
CA GLY A 123 -22.07 -14.71 -9.20
C GLY A 123 -21.60 -14.14 -10.54
N LYS A 124 -22.18 -13.01 -10.92
CA LYS A 124 -21.82 -12.32 -12.16
C LYS A 124 -20.42 -11.72 -12.00
N VAL A 125 -19.49 -12.18 -12.83
CA VAL A 125 -18.12 -11.68 -12.87
C VAL A 125 -18.07 -10.52 -13.86
N ASP A 126 -17.61 -9.37 -13.40
CA ASP A 126 -17.23 -8.25 -14.26
C ASP A 126 -15.70 -8.19 -14.46
N LYS A 127 -15.23 -7.34 -15.38
CA LYS A 127 -13.79 -7.23 -15.66
C LYS A 127 -12.98 -6.62 -14.51
N THR A 128 -13.64 -5.85 -13.64
CA THR A 128 -13.02 -5.23 -12.46
C THR A 128 -12.76 -6.24 -11.36
N ASP A 129 -13.52 -7.34 -11.32
CA ASP A 129 -13.33 -8.43 -10.36
C ASP A 129 -11.98 -9.11 -10.49
N PHE A 130 -11.33 -9.07 -11.67
CA PHE A 130 -9.97 -9.60 -11.81
C PHE A 130 -8.89 -8.74 -11.12
N LEU A 131 -9.22 -7.48 -10.85
CA LEU A 131 -8.39 -6.60 -10.05
C LEU A 131 -8.72 -6.70 -8.56
N TRP A 132 -9.68 -7.52 -8.14
CA TRP A 132 -10.07 -7.56 -6.74
C TRP A 132 -8.85 -7.77 -5.83
N GLU A 133 -8.73 -6.95 -4.79
CA GLU A 133 -7.68 -7.00 -3.76
C GLU A 133 -7.30 -8.44 -3.35
N PRO A 134 -8.25 -9.36 -3.16
CA PRO A 134 -7.91 -10.70 -2.71
C PRO A 134 -7.06 -11.46 -3.73
N PHE A 135 -7.34 -11.29 -5.02
CA PHE A 135 -6.54 -11.89 -6.09
C PHE A 135 -5.16 -11.27 -6.24
N ASN A 136 -4.79 -10.26 -5.43
CA ASN A 136 -3.45 -9.70 -5.43
C ASN A 136 -2.69 -10.03 -4.14
N ASN A 137 -3.39 -10.47 -3.08
CA ASN A 137 -2.84 -10.61 -1.74
C ASN A 137 -2.67 -12.09 -1.32
N PHE A 138 -2.16 -12.95 -2.21
CA PHE A 138 -1.77 -14.31 -1.86
C PHE A 138 -0.35 -14.63 -2.31
N LYS A 139 0.35 -15.46 -1.53
CA LYS A 139 1.60 -16.08 -1.98
C LYS A 139 1.26 -17.30 -2.80
N CYS A 140 1.88 -17.35 -3.97
CA CYS A 140 1.87 -18.55 -4.75
C CYS A 140 2.72 -19.62 -4.03
N GLY A 141 2.23 -20.86 -3.96
CA GLY A 141 2.94 -21.92 -3.27
C GLY A 141 4.32 -22.19 -3.87
N GLU A 142 5.23 -22.75 -3.07
CA GLU A 142 6.51 -23.32 -3.53
C GLU A 142 6.33 -24.74 -4.12
N GLY A 143 5.09 -25.11 -4.44
CA GLY A 143 4.75 -26.44 -4.94
C GLY A 143 5.25 -26.68 -6.36
N LYS A 144 5.30 -27.96 -6.74
CA LYS A 144 5.63 -28.42 -8.10
C LYS A 144 4.61 -27.94 -9.16
N GLN A 145 3.43 -27.47 -8.73
CA GLN A 145 2.39 -26.96 -9.61
C GLN A 145 2.75 -25.56 -10.12
N GLN A 146 3.06 -25.48 -11.40
CA GLN A 146 3.41 -24.24 -12.08
C GLN A 146 2.77 -24.20 -13.45
N CYS A 147 2.65 -23.02 -14.02
CA CYS A 147 2.23 -22.82 -15.38
C CYS A 147 3.25 -21.92 -16.07
N LEU A 148 3.90 -22.43 -17.11
CA LEU A 148 4.90 -21.68 -17.86
C LEU A 148 4.21 -20.91 -18.98
N LEU A 149 4.40 -19.59 -19.03
CA LEU A 149 3.93 -18.76 -20.12
C LEU A 149 5.13 -18.30 -20.95
N PHE A 150 5.22 -18.80 -22.19
CA PHE A 150 6.30 -18.48 -23.11
C PHE A 150 5.98 -17.22 -23.90
N PHE A 151 6.97 -16.34 -24.03
CA PHE A 151 6.82 -15.08 -24.74
C PHE A 151 8.10 -14.71 -25.47
N LYS A 152 7.96 -13.88 -26.51
CA LYS A 152 9.08 -13.21 -27.17
C LYS A 152 8.82 -11.72 -27.33
N GLU A 153 9.89 -10.94 -27.20
CA GLU A 153 9.83 -9.52 -27.50
C GLU A 153 9.96 -9.31 -29.01
N SER A 154 9.14 -8.42 -29.56
CA SER A 154 9.25 -8.00 -30.95
C SER A 154 9.04 -6.49 -31.11
N ARG A 155 9.65 -5.91 -32.15
CA ARG A 155 9.41 -4.51 -32.57
C ARG A 155 8.19 -4.38 -33.48
N ILE A 156 7.84 -5.45 -34.17
CA ILE A 156 6.72 -5.51 -35.12
C ILE A 156 6.00 -6.83 -34.86
N THR A 157 4.70 -6.79 -34.66
CA THR A 157 3.94 -8.03 -34.47
C THR A 157 3.28 -8.49 -35.76
N LYS A 158 3.34 -9.80 -36.00
CA LYS A 158 2.51 -10.49 -37.02
C LYS A 158 1.25 -11.14 -36.40
N LEU A 159 1.17 -11.16 -35.07
CA LEU A 159 0.11 -11.82 -34.31
C LEU A 159 -0.95 -10.81 -33.87
N PRO A 160 -2.24 -11.22 -33.78
CA PRO A 160 -3.32 -10.33 -33.37
C PRO A 160 -3.09 -9.77 -31.96
N LEU A 161 -3.37 -8.48 -31.79
CA LEU A 161 -3.31 -7.81 -30.48
C LEU A 161 -4.41 -8.37 -29.56
N ILE A 162 -4.07 -8.51 -28.28
CA ILE A 162 -5.07 -8.73 -27.24
C ILE A 162 -5.77 -7.41 -27.02
N ASP A 163 -7.06 -7.38 -27.30
CA ASP A 163 -7.91 -6.26 -26.92
C ASP A 163 -7.79 -6.05 -25.42
N TYR A 164 -7.47 -4.83 -25.03
CA TYR A 164 -7.49 -4.41 -23.64
C TYR A 164 -8.67 -3.49 -23.45
N GLU A 165 -9.36 -3.68 -22.33
CA GLU A 165 -10.26 -2.65 -21.87
C GLU A 165 -9.46 -1.72 -20.98
N LEU A 166 -9.41 -0.45 -21.36
CA LEU A 166 -9.08 0.59 -20.40
C LEU A 166 -10.23 0.59 -19.40
N LEU A 167 -9.96 0.21 -18.16
CA LEU A 167 -10.99 0.28 -17.14
C LEU A 167 -11.26 1.76 -16.86
N HIS A 168 -12.21 2.32 -17.61
CA HIS A 168 -12.95 3.51 -17.24
C HIS A 168 -13.86 3.10 -16.09
N ALA A 169 -13.24 2.73 -14.97
CA ALA A 169 -13.99 2.28 -13.85
C ALA A 169 -14.95 3.40 -13.44
N ASN A 170 -16.20 3.04 -13.18
CA ASN A 170 -17.11 3.96 -12.50
C ASN A 170 -16.50 4.27 -11.13
N LEU A 171 -15.77 5.38 -11.05
CA LEU A 171 -15.02 5.82 -9.86
C LEU A 171 -15.96 6.11 -8.67
N GLN A 172 -17.25 6.24 -8.92
CA GLN A 172 -18.25 6.41 -7.86
C GLN A 172 -18.57 5.08 -7.16
N GLU A 173 -18.41 3.96 -7.85
CA GLU A 173 -18.76 2.63 -7.35
C GLU A 173 -17.54 1.81 -6.91
N ASN A 174 -16.38 2.04 -7.53
CA ASN A 174 -15.18 1.23 -7.33
C ASN A 174 -13.95 2.08 -7.01
N THR A 175 -13.22 1.67 -5.97
CA THR A 175 -12.02 2.35 -5.46
C THR A 175 -10.80 1.47 -5.75
N TYR A 176 -9.88 1.91 -6.62
CA TYR A 176 -8.68 1.13 -7.02
C TYR A 176 -7.38 1.63 -6.40
N VAL A 177 -6.74 0.81 -5.57
CA VAL A 177 -5.47 1.11 -4.91
C VAL A 177 -4.30 0.72 -5.80
N PHE A 178 -3.25 1.53 -5.84
CA PHE A 178 -1.94 1.10 -6.32
C PHE A 178 -1.12 0.50 -5.18
N ASN A 179 -0.74 -0.77 -5.28
CA ASN A 179 0.20 -1.42 -4.37
C ASN A 179 1.62 -1.09 -4.78
N ARG A 180 2.32 -0.27 -3.98
CA ARG A 180 3.71 0.13 -4.26
C ARG A 180 4.71 -1.03 -4.21
N TYR A 181 4.46 -2.06 -3.40
CA TYR A 181 5.42 -3.15 -3.19
C TYR A 181 5.38 -4.14 -4.35
N THR A 182 4.18 -4.45 -4.85
CA THR A 182 4.00 -5.35 -6.00
C THR A 182 3.97 -4.61 -7.34
N LYS A 183 3.85 -3.27 -7.31
CA LYS A 183 3.62 -2.40 -8.46
C LYS A 183 2.36 -2.77 -9.26
N THR A 184 1.29 -3.18 -8.57
CA THR A 184 0.03 -3.60 -9.20
C THR A 184 -1.15 -2.78 -8.70
N PHE A 185 -2.16 -2.60 -9.55
CA PHE A 185 -3.44 -2.04 -9.12
C PHE A 185 -4.38 -3.14 -8.62
N PHE A 186 -5.22 -2.79 -7.65
CA PHE A 186 -6.30 -3.66 -7.20
C PHE A 186 -7.56 -2.89 -6.78
N LYS A 187 -8.73 -3.49 -6.97
CA LYS A 187 -10.04 -3.00 -6.52
C LYS A 187 -10.20 -3.33 -5.04
N GLU A 188 -10.37 -2.31 -4.21
CA GLU A 188 -10.44 -2.42 -2.76
C GLU A 188 -11.71 -3.13 -2.29
N LEU A 189 -11.60 -3.95 -1.23
CA LEU A 189 -12.73 -4.67 -0.63
C LEU A 189 -13.77 -3.74 0.00
N THR A 190 -13.33 -2.67 0.66
CA THR A 190 -14.20 -1.68 1.32
C THR A 190 -14.03 -0.32 0.63
N PRO A 191 -14.89 0.02 -0.38
CA PRO A 191 -14.72 1.19 -1.24
C PRO A 191 -15.11 2.50 -0.53
N PHE A 192 -14.51 2.78 0.63
CA PHE A 192 -14.63 4.05 1.31
C PHE A 192 -13.37 4.88 1.05
N PRO A 193 -13.39 5.76 0.04
CA PRO A 193 -12.20 6.47 -0.38
C PRO A 193 -11.72 7.39 0.74
N ILE A 194 -10.39 7.48 0.89
CA ILE A 194 -9.76 8.37 1.86
C ILE A 194 -10.08 9.84 1.57
N SER A 195 -10.42 10.19 0.32
CA SER A 195 -10.97 11.51 -0.06
C SER A 195 -12.19 11.97 0.74
N ARG A 196 -12.97 11.04 1.32
CA ARG A 196 -14.13 11.33 2.20
C ARG A 196 -13.73 11.32 3.67
N CYS A 197 -12.48 11.70 3.98
CA CYS A 197 -11.94 11.76 5.33
C CYS A 197 -12.77 12.66 6.26
N ASP A 198 -13.43 13.69 5.76
CA ASP A 198 -14.34 14.52 6.57
C ASP A 198 -15.48 13.68 7.18
N THR A 199 -16.02 12.73 6.42
CA THR A 199 -17.06 11.80 6.84
C THR A 199 -16.51 10.81 7.86
N TRP A 200 -15.25 10.38 7.70
CA TRP A 200 -14.54 9.53 8.67
C TRP A 200 -14.30 10.25 9.98
N ILE A 201 -13.78 11.48 9.90
CA ILE A 201 -13.55 12.35 11.04
C ILE A 201 -14.89 12.58 11.75
N LYS A 202 -15.96 12.98 11.05
CA LYS A 202 -17.31 13.10 11.63
C LYS A 202 -17.80 11.78 12.26
N ARG A 203 -17.64 10.65 11.58
CA ARG A 203 -18.04 9.33 12.09
C ARG A 203 -17.29 8.96 13.36
N TYR A 204 -15.99 9.21 13.44
CA TYR A 204 -15.19 8.91 14.63
C TYR A 204 -15.39 9.90 15.77
N PHE A 205 -15.63 11.17 15.45
CA PHE A 205 -16.01 12.16 16.45
C PHE A 205 -17.38 11.84 17.06
N ASN A 206 -18.31 11.30 16.26
CA ASN A 206 -19.70 11.08 16.68
C ASN A 206 -20.00 9.66 17.17
N ARG A 207 -19.14 8.66 16.90
CA ARG A 207 -19.33 7.28 17.37
C ARG A 207 -18.27 6.89 18.39
N ASN A 208 -18.72 6.43 19.56
CA ASN A 208 -17.92 5.60 20.48
C ASN A 208 -17.59 4.27 19.77
N ASN A 209 -16.51 4.29 18.99
CA ASN A 209 -16.23 3.38 17.89
C ASN A 209 -16.32 1.88 18.26
N THR A 210 -17.21 1.18 17.54
CA THR A 210 -17.63 -0.21 17.71
C THR A 210 -16.93 -1.19 16.74
N TYR A 211 -16.09 -0.75 15.82
CA TYR A 211 -15.61 -1.65 14.74
C TYR A 211 -14.53 -2.63 15.20
N ASN A 212 -13.51 -2.17 15.93
CA ASN A 212 -12.56 -3.09 16.58
C ASN A 212 -13.28 -4.01 17.57
N SER A 213 -14.19 -3.47 18.39
CA SER A 213 -14.98 -4.30 19.31
C SER A 213 -15.87 -5.31 18.57
N TYR A 214 -16.40 -4.97 17.38
CA TYR A 214 -17.13 -5.89 16.52
C TYR A 214 -16.22 -7.01 16.05
N ILE A 215 -15.02 -6.70 15.58
CA ILE A 215 -14.05 -7.71 15.16
C ILE A 215 -13.68 -8.62 16.34
N VAL A 216 -13.24 -8.06 17.46
CA VAL A 216 -12.86 -8.83 18.65
C VAL A 216 -14.03 -9.65 19.21
N LYS A 217 -15.27 -9.14 19.13
CA LYS A 217 -16.46 -9.85 19.59
C LYS A 217 -16.85 -11.02 18.68
N ASN A 218 -16.76 -10.85 17.36
CA ASN A 218 -17.24 -11.83 16.38
C ASN A 218 -16.18 -12.86 15.97
N TYR A 219 -14.91 -12.55 16.16
CA TYR A 219 -13.79 -13.43 15.83
C TYR A 219 -13.06 -13.82 17.12
N LYS A 220 -13.55 -14.84 17.82
CA LYS A 220 -12.96 -15.33 19.08
C LYS A 220 -12.25 -16.66 18.90
N GLY A 221 -11.16 -16.85 19.64
CA GLY A 221 -10.37 -18.07 19.59
C GLY A 221 -9.67 -18.29 18.24
N GLU A 222 -9.06 -19.45 18.09
CA GLU A 222 -8.33 -19.84 16.88
C GLU A 222 -9.22 -19.88 15.64
N ASP A 223 -10.42 -20.44 15.76
CA ASP A 223 -11.37 -20.51 14.64
C ASP A 223 -11.90 -19.13 14.25
N GLY A 224 -12.07 -18.23 15.23
CA GLY A 224 -12.40 -16.84 14.97
C GLY A 224 -11.31 -16.15 14.15
N VAL A 225 -10.04 -16.33 14.52
CA VAL A 225 -8.92 -15.77 13.76
C VAL A 225 -8.84 -16.38 12.36
N LYS A 226 -9.03 -17.69 12.18
CA LYS A 226 -9.11 -18.33 10.85
C LYS A 226 -10.23 -17.76 10.00
N LYS A 227 -11.41 -17.51 10.59
CA LYS A 227 -12.53 -16.84 9.90
C LYS A 227 -12.19 -15.39 9.56
N LEU A 228 -11.52 -14.66 10.44
CA LEU A 228 -11.05 -13.30 10.19
C LEU A 228 -10.12 -13.26 8.99
N ILE A 229 -9.08 -14.10 9.00
CA ILE A 229 -8.10 -14.25 7.91
C ILE A 229 -8.83 -14.55 6.60
N LYS A 230 -9.81 -15.46 6.64
CA LYS A 230 -10.60 -15.83 5.46
C LYS A 230 -11.50 -14.69 4.97
N ASN A 231 -12.20 -14.00 5.86
CA ASN A 231 -13.20 -12.99 5.52
C ASN A 231 -12.57 -11.69 5.02
N TYR A 232 -11.43 -11.29 5.61
CA TYR A 232 -10.67 -10.12 5.20
C TYR A 232 -9.48 -10.45 4.32
N GLN A 233 -9.33 -11.72 3.93
CA GLN A 233 -8.28 -12.26 3.05
C GLN A 233 -6.88 -11.78 3.42
N ILE A 234 -6.58 -11.83 4.72
CA ILE A 234 -5.34 -11.28 5.29
C ILE A 234 -4.15 -12.07 4.75
N ASP A 235 -3.23 -11.37 4.09
CA ASP A 235 -1.99 -11.96 3.61
C ASP A 235 -1.07 -12.33 4.80
N LEU A 236 -0.97 -13.62 5.06
CA LEU A 236 -0.11 -14.17 6.11
C LEU A 236 1.31 -14.43 5.65
N THR A 237 1.57 -14.29 4.36
CA THR A 237 2.78 -14.82 3.73
C THR A 237 3.97 -13.90 3.90
N GLN A 238 3.65 -12.64 4.17
CA GLN A 238 4.58 -11.61 4.60
C GLN A 238 4.72 -11.59 6.13
N SER A 239 4.04 -12.48 6.85
CA SER A 239 4.04 -12.54 8.31
C SER A 239 4.83 -13.75 8.81
N ASP A 240 5.61 -13.54 9.86
CA ASP A 240 6.24 -14.59 10.66
C ASP A 240 5.24 -15.02 11.75
N ILE A 241 4.37 -15.97 11.40
CA ILE A 241 3.23 -16.39 12.23
C ILE A 241 3.54 -17.72 12.90
N ASN A 242 3.34 -17.75 14.22
CA ASN A 242 3.35 -18.96 15.00
C ASN A 242 1.91 -19.38 15.37
N GLN A 243 1.71 -20.65 15.73
CA GLN A 243 0.41 -21.15 16.17
C GLN A 243 -0.16 -20.35 17.35
N SER A 244 0.72 -19.85 18.23
CA SER A 244 0.36 -19.01 19.38
C SER A 244 -0.25 -17.64 18.99
N ASP A 245 0.05 -17.13 17.79
CA ASP A 245 -0.51 -15.88 17.28
C ASP A 245 -1.97 -16.03 16.86
N LEU A 246 -2.40 -17.25 16.52
CA LEU A 246 -3.77 -17.52 16.08
C LEU A 246 -4.75 -17.61 17.25
N VAL A 247 -4.30 -17.66 18.50
CA VAL A 247 -5.16 -17.91 19.68
C VAL A 247 -6.21 -16.81 19.88
N THR A 248 -5.88 -15.54 19.64
CA THR A 248 -6.82 -14.42 19.76
C THR A 248 -6.55 -13.36 18.70
N VAL A 249 -7.56 -12.59 18.33
CA VAL A 249 -7.42 -11.44 17.39
C VAL A 249 -6.36 -10.45 17.86
N ASP A 250 -6.28 -10.21 19.18
CA ASP A 250 -5.30 -9.30 19.77
C ASP A 250 -3.87 -9.84 19.68
N LYS A 251 -3.65 -11.15 19.77
CA LYS A 251 -2.33 -11.75 19.47
C LYS A 251 -2.04 -11.71 17.98
N PHE A 252 -3.02 -12.06 17.15
CA PHE A 252 -2.89 -12.05 15.70
C PHE A 252 -2.57 -10.65 15.13
N SER A 253 -3.11 -9.59 15.72
CA SER A 253 -2.81 -8.21 15.30
C SER A 253 -1.36 -7.80 15.58
N ARG A 254 -0.67 -8.51 16.48
CA ARG A 254 0.73 -8.32 16.87
C ARG A 254 1.70 -9.24 16.14
N ARG A 255 1.22 -10.00 15.14
CA ARG A 255 2.08 -10.89 14.36
C ARG A 255 3.25 -10.12 13.77
N LYS A 256 4.43 -10.74 13.76
CA LYS A 256 5.61 -10.16 13.15
C LYS A 256 5.49 -10.21 11.63
N MET A 257 6.11 -9.24 10.96
CA MET A 257 6.28 -9.27 9.51
C MET A 257 7.68 -9.80 9.19
N ASP A 258 7.80 -10.51 8.07
CA ASP A 258 9.08 -10.83 7.46
C ASP A 258 9.79 -9.52 7.09
N PRO A 259 10.98 -9.23 7.65
CA PRO A 259 11.74 -8.03 7.30
C PRO A 259 12.01 -7.87 5.80
N GLN A 260 12.10 -8.97 5.04
CA GLN A 260 12.33 -8.94 3.59
C GLN A 260 11.08 -8.52 2.81
N SER A 261 9.89 -8.70 3.37
CA SER A 261 8.64 -8.28 2.74
C SER A 261 8.45 -6.76 2.74
N ARG A 262 9.18 -6.05 3.62
CA ARG A 262 9.13 -4.59 3.75
C ARG A 262 10.54 -3.99 3.77
N PRO A 263 11.22 -3.94 2.61
CA PRO A 263 12.50 -3.27 2.54
C PRO A 263 12.30 -1.79 2.88
N ILE A 264 12.99 -1.33 3.92
CA ILE A 264 13.02 0.07 4.29
C ILE A 264 14.10 0.75 3.46
N HIS A 265 13.66 1.55 2.49
CA HIS A 265 14.56 2.38 1.69
C HIS A 265 14.75 3.73 2.40
N LEU A 266 15.83 3.85 3.16
CA LEU A 266 16.27 5.12 3.73
C LEU A 266 17.37 5.71 2.84
N ASP A 267 17.06 6.83 2.19
CA ASP A 267 18.11 7.69 1.66
C ASP A 267 18.57 8.60 2.78
N ALA A 268 19.67 8.23 3.44
CA ALA A 268 20.17 8.94 4.60
C ALA A 268 20.54 10.41 4.29
N TYR A 269 20.75 10.74 3.01
CA TYR A 269 21.09 12.08 2.54
C TYR A 269 19.86 12.92 2.15
N LYS A 270 18.66 12.32 2.09
CA LYS A 270 17.40 13.03 1.84
C LYS A 270 16.61 13.22 3.12
N ASN A 271 16.65 14.47 3.58
CA ASN A 271 16.01 15.00 4.78
C ASN A 271 14.48 15.24 4.68
N ASN A 272 13.91 15.11 3.49
CA ASN A 272 12.50 15.29 3.19
C ASN A 272 11.79 13.98 2.83
N VAL A 273 12.45 12.84 3.08
CA VAL A 273 11.88 11.50 2.87
C VAL A 273 11.52 10.92 4.24
N CYS A 274 10.25 10.54 4.37
CA CYS A 274 9.73 9.86 5.55
C CYS A 274 9.25 8.47 5.16
N ILE A 275 9.43 7.50 6.05
CA ILE A 275 8.88 6.17 5.87
C ILE A 275 7.41 6.19 6.29
N MET A 276 6.60 5.34 5.67
CA MET A 276 5.23 5.14 6.12
C MET A 276 5.22 4.46 7.50
N PRO A 277 4.60 5.05 8.53
CA PRO A 277 4.65 4.53 9.90
C PRO A 277 3.79 3.29 10.10
N ILE A 278 2.88 2.97 9.17
CA ILE A 278 2.02 1.79 9.23
C ILE A 278 1.54 1.45 7.82
N ASP A 279 1.09 0.22 7.60
CA ASP A 279 0.40 -0.13 6.37
C ASP A 279 -1.00 0.50 6.32
N GLY A 280 -1.37 1.00 5.16
CA GLY A 280 -2.69 1.56 4.93
C GLY A 280 -2.76 2.38 3.66
N ARG A 281 -3.92 3.00 3.46
CA ARG A 281 -4.22 3.86 2.31
C ARG A 281 -3.85 5.27 2.70
N VAL A 282 -3.11 5.98 1.84
CA VAL A 282 -2.46 7.23 2.23
C VAL A 282 -3.02 8.39 1.42
N LEU A 283 -3.23 9.52 2.09
CA LEU A 283 -3.57 10.81 1.50
C LEU A 283 -2.63 11.87 2.06
N GLY A 284 -1.69 12.36 1.24
CA GLY A 284 -0.82 13.49 1.56
C GLY A 284 -1.53 14.83 1.36
N PHE A 285 -1.14 15.84 2.14
CA PHE A 285 -1.66 17.20 2.04
C PHE A 285 -0.65 18.20 2.60
N ASP A 286 -0.53 19.39 2.00
CA ASP A 286 0.09 20.53 2.67
C ASP A 286 -0.89 21.20 3.65
N LEU A 287 -0.36 21.77 4.73
CA LEU A 287 -1.17 22.45 5.73
C LEU A 287 -1.69 23.83 5.26
N LEU A 288 -1.03 24.46 4.28
CA LEU A 288 -1.45 25.76 3.71
C LEU A 288 -2.40 25.65 2.53
N THR A 289 -2.07 24.84 1.54
CA THR A 289 -2.77 24.84 0.24
C THR A 289 -4.09 24.08 0.29
N HIS A 290 -4.24 23.11 1.22
CA HIS A 290 -5.51 22.41 1.45
C HIS A 290 -6.52 23.18 2.32
N GLN A 291 -6.49 24.51 2.26
CA GLN A 291 -7.62 25.40 2.58
C GLN A 291 -8.82 25.24 1.62
N SER A 292 -8.96 24.12 0.91
CA SER A 292 -10.19 23.77 0.20
C SER A 292 -11.33 23.54 1.21
N LYS A 293 -12.43 24.27 1.03
CA LYS A 293 -13.57 24.54 1.95
C LYS A 293 -14.18 23.36 2.72
N ILE A 294 -13.95 22.10 2.33
CA ILE A 294 -14.67 20.93 2.85
C ILE A 294 -13.94 20.26 4.03
N VAL A 295 -12.62 20.47 4.16
CA VAL A 295 -11.77 19.89 5.22
C VAL A 295 -11.55 20.86 6.41
N GLN A 296 -11.73 22.18 6.18
CA GLN A 296 -11.37 23.24 7.13
C GLN A 296 -11.95 23.09 8.54
N ASN A 297 -13.26 22.95 8.72
CA ASN A 297 -13.82 23.09 10.08
C ASN A 297 -13.44 21.95 11.04
N ASN A 298 -13.43 20.70 10.56
CA ASN A 298 -13.05 19.57 11.39
C ASN A 298 -11.53 19.45 11.53
N TYR A 299 -10.78 19.86 10.50
CA TYR A 299 -9.32 19.87 10.54
C TYR A 299 -8.79 21.00 11.44
N ILE A 300 -9.35 22.20 11.38
CA ILE A 300 -9.02 23.30 12.31
C ILE A 300 -9.33 22.88 13.75
N LYS A 301 -10.46 22.21 13.99
CA LYS A 301 -10.82 21.66 15.31
C LYS A 301 -9.86 20.55 15.77
N LEU A 302 -9.41 19.70 14.85
CA LEU A 302 -8.38 18.69 15.07
C LEU A 302 -7.05 19.36 15.47
N MET A 303 -6.60 20.33 14.69
CA MET A 303 -5.35 21.06 14.87
C MET A 303 -5.35 21.81 16.22
N SER A 304 -6.42 22.53 16.54
CA SER A 304 -6.54 23.24 17.83
C SER A 304 -6.60 22.29 19.03
N THR A 305 -7.00 21.04 18.83
CA THR A 305 -6.97 20.01 19.88
C THR A 305 -5.57 19.40 20.06
N ILE A 306 -4.78 19.30 18.99
CA ILE A 306 -3.44 18.69 18.98
C ILE A 306 -2.37 19.65 19.48
N PHE A 307 -2.30 20.86 18.92
CA PHE A 307 -1.24 21.79 19.30
C PHE A 307 -1.43 22.32 20.71
N ARG A 308 -0.32 22.70 21.34
CA ARG A 308 -0.29 23.23 22.70
C ARG A 308 -0.78 24.68 22.73
N ASN A 309 -0.43 25.45 21.71
CA ASN A 309 -0.71 26.87 21.64
C ASN A 309 -0.69 27.37 20.18
N ASN A 310 -1.05 28.64 20.00
CA ASN A 310 -1.06 29.29 18.68
C ASN A 310 0.33 29.41 18.05
N GLN A 311 1.41 29.43 18.84
CA GLN A 311 2.77 29.49 18.30
C GLN A 311 3.14 28.18 17.60
N GLU A 312 2.86 27.05 18.22
CA GLU A 312 3.11 25.74 17.62
C GLU A 312 2.27 25.54 16.35
N LEU A 313 1.03 26.04 16.33
CA LEU A 313 0.22 26.07 15.10
C LEU A 313 0.88 26.93 14.00
N LYS A 314 1.51 28.06 14.33
CA LYS A 314 2.27 28.88 13.38
C LYS A 314 3.50 28.15 12.87
N ASP A 315 4.21 27.42 13.72
CA ASP A 315 5.39 26.64 13.32
C ASP A 315 5.01 25.53 12.32
N PHE A 316 3.77 25.02 12.42
CA PHE A 316 3.20 24.06 11.47
C PHE A 316 2.52 24.71 10.27
N SER A 317 2.45 26.03 10.18
CA SER A 317 1.77 26.71 9.08
C SER A 317 2.37 26.29 7.74
N GLN A 318 3.69 26.31 7.59
CA GLN A 318 4.43 25.87 6.38
C GLN A 318 4.64 24.35 6.30
N GLY A 319 4.03 23.60 7.21
CA GLY A 319 4.20 22.17 7.33
C GLY A 319 3.35 21.37 6.34
N SER A 320 3.44 20.07 6.47
CA SER A 320 2.70 19.11 5.65
C SER A 320 2.30 17.91 6.48
N GLY A 321 1.40 17.09 5.96
CA GLY A 321 0.98 15.89 6.65
C GLY A 321 0.38 14.85 5.72
N PHE A 322 0.09 13.69 6.29
CA PHE A 322 -0.60 12.64 5.59
C PHE A 322 -1.59 11.93 6.50
N LEU A 323 -2.70 11.52 5.93
CA LEU A 323 -3.69 10.65 6.54
C LEU A 323 -3.44 9.23 6.07
N ILE A 324 -3.54 8.28 6.97
CA ILE A 324 -3.46 6.86 6.70
C ILE A 324 -4.73 6.20 7.20
N ARG A 325 -5.47 5.56 6.31
CA ARG A 325 -6.57 4.68 6.70
C ARG A 325 -6.09 3.24 6.69
N THR A 326 -6.12 2.61 7.85
CA THR A 326 -5.88 1.17 7.97
C THR A 326 -7.19 0.40 7.82
N THR A 327 -7.11 -0.85 7.40
CA THR A 327 -8.21 -1.81 7.35
C THR A 327 -7.85 -3.07 8.15
N PRO A 328 -8.79 -4.01 8.40
CA PRO A 328 -8.49 -5.26 9.08
C PRO A 328 -7.45 -6.14 8.35
N HIS A 329 -7.30 -5.94 7.04
CA HIS A 329 -6.31 -6.62 6.21
C HIS A 329 -4.88 -6.14 6.48
N ASP A 330 -4.71 -4.87 6.82
CA ASP A 330 -3.39 -4.27 6.98
C ASP A 330 -2.65 -4.81 8.19
N HIS A 331 -1.37 -4.51 8.25
CA HIS A 331 -0.57 -4.75 9.43
C HIS A 331 -0.64 -3.57 10.38
N HIS A 332 -0.92 -3.87 11.65
CA HIS A 332 -1.28 -2.87 12.65
C HIS A 332 -0.11 -2.41 13.54
N HIS A 333 1.14 -2.65 13.12
CA HIS A 333 2.31 -2.12 13.84
C HIS A 333 2.60 -0.69 13.41
N LEU A 334 2.67 0.19 14.39
CA LEU A 334 3.07 1.57 14.22
C LEU A 334 4.58 1.69 14.46
N THR A 335 5.31 2.14 13.44
CA THR A 335 6.69 2.61 13.53
C THR A 335 6.72 4.14 13.46
N LEU A 336 7.88 4.74 13.65
CA LEU A 336 8.04 6.16 13.39
C LEU A 336 8.35 6.43 11.92
N PRO A 337 7.78 7.49 11.33
CA PRO A 337 8.05 7.88 9.95
C PRO A 337 9.46 8.44 9.76
N TYR A 338 10.08 8.89 10.85
CA TYR A 338 11.43 9.41 10.90
C TYR A 338 12.07 9.05 12.24
N GLU A 339 13.38 9.24 12.37
CA GLU A 339 14.03 9.07 13.67
C GLU A 339 13.61 10.19 14.62
N GLY A 340 13.47 9.89 15.91
CA GLY A 340 13.16 10.93 16.90
C GLY A 340 12.83 10.40 18.28
N ASN A 341 12.70 11.34 19.22
CA ASN A 341 12.30 11.07 20.59
C ASN A 341 10.82 11.39 20.76
N ILE A 342 10.03 10.44 21.27
CA ILE A 342 8.66 10.72 21.72
C ILE A 342 8.78 11.62 22.95
N THR A 343 8.42 12.89 22.80
CA THR A 343 8.54 13.92 23.84
C THR A 343 7.23 14.16 24.58
N GLU A 344 6.11 13.75 24.00
CA GLU A 344 4.79 13.87 24.62
C GLU A 344 3.87 12.74 24.17
N ILE A 345 3.08 12.23 25.11
CA ILE A 345 1.89 11.43 24.82
C ILE A 345 0.69 12.24 25.32
N SER A 346 -0.34 12.31 24.48
CA SER A 346 -1.57 13.04 24.77
C SER A 346 -2.78 12.15 24.51
N ARG A 347 -3.73 12.11 25.44
CA ARG A 347 -5.01 11.41 25.30
C ARG A 347 -6.16 12.40 25.42
N PHE A 348 -7.14 12.30 24.53
CA PHE A 348 -8.33 13.14 24.50
C PHE A 348 -9.59 12.26 24.64
N SER A 349 -10.60 12.67 25.40
CA SER A 349 -11.79 11.81 25.66
C SER A 349 -12.97 12.16 24.80
N LYS A 350 -13.07 13.41 24.35
CA LYS A 350 -14.34 13.95 23.87
C LYS A 350 -14.67 13.75 22.38
N ASN A 351 -13.72 13.31 21.55
CA ASN A 351 -13.84 13.54 20.09
C ASN A 351 -13.23 12.43 19.19
N GLY A 352 -13.14 11.17 19.64
CA GLY A 352 -12.65 10.08 18.78
C GLY A 352 -11.12 10.03 18.55
N PHE A 353 -10.35 10.99 19.06
CA PHE A 353 -8.89 10.91 19.20
C PHE A 353 -8.54 10.17 20.47
N LYS A 354 -7.79 9.07 20.39
CA LYS A 354 -7.38 8.37 21.62
C LYS A 354 -5.94 8.59 21.98
N THR A 355 -5.04 8.81 21.02
CA THR A 355 -3.61 8.95 21.32
C THR A 355 -2.94 9.86 20.31
N VAL A 356 -2.22 10.86 20.81
CA VAL A 356 -1.36 11.74 20.03
C VAL A 356 0.04 11.59 20.57
N LEU A 357 0.98 11.32 19.67
CA LEU A 357 2.40 11.24 19.96
C LEU A 357 3.06 12.48 19.37
N ARG A 358 3.80 13.22 20.20
CA ARG A 358 4.68 14.29 19.71
C ARG A 358 6.09 13.75 19.65
N VAL A 359 6.72 13.86 18.49
CA VAL A 359 8.08 13.42 18.28
C VAL A 359 8.94 14.61 17.89
N GLU A 360 10.11 14.71 18.52
CA GLU A 360 11.12 15.70 18.17
C GLU A 360 12.39 15.01 17.66
N ASN A 361 13.02 15.63 16.66
CA ASN A 361 14.37 15.32 16.25
C ASN A 361 15.18 16.61 16.05
N ASN A 362 16.37 16.65 16.64
CA ASN A 362 17.30 17.76 16.51
C ASN A 362 18.14 17.70 15.22
N TYR A 363 18.14 16.56 14.53
CA TYR A 363 18.95 16.30 13.34
C TYR A 363 18.11 16.32 12.06
N TYR A 364 18.67 16.90 11.01
CA TYR A 364 18.10 16.89 9.64
C TYR A 364 18.45 15.59 8.89
N ILE A 365 19.32 14.76 9.47
CA ILE A 365 19.91 13.55 8.89
C ILE A 365 19.85 12.44 9.93
N ALA A 366 19.73 11.20 9.46
CA ALA A 366 19.80 10.05 10.36
C ALA A 366 21.17 9.99 11.06
N PRO A 367 21.24 9.90 12.41
CA PRO A 367 22.48 9.84 13.20
C PRO A 367 23.47 8.74 12.79
N GLN A 368 23.02 7.75 12.03
CA GLN A 368 23.86 6.72 11.42
C GLN A 368 24.73 7.18 10.23
N ILE A 369 24.66 8.45 9.83
CA ILE A 369 25.62 9.05 8.89
C ILE A 369 26.96 9.35 9.58
N PRO A 370 28.12 9.03 8.96
CA PRO A 370 29.43 9.40 9.51
C PRO A 370 29.54 10.90 9.81
N GLU A 371 30.18 11.25 10.94
CA GLU A 371 30.31 12.64 11.43
C GLU A 371 30.82 13.63 10.36
N ARG A 372 31.78 13.21 9.52
CA ARG A 372 32.31 14.01 8.40
C ARG A 372 31.23 14.43 7.39
N ASP A 373 30.25 13.55 7.16
CA ASP A 373 29.18 13.72 6.20
C ASP A 373 28.05 14.54 6.85
N GLN A 374 27.82 14.37 8.17
CA GLN A 374 26.98 15.26 8.96
C GLN A 374 27.51 16.70 8.91
N PHE A 375 28.82 16.91 9.09
CA PHE A 375 29.49 18.21 8.94
C PHE A 375 29.24 18.82 7.56
N SER A 376 29.32 18.01 6.50
CA SER A 376 29.10 18.50 5.14
C SER A 376 27.68 19.01 4.93
N VAL A 377 26.67 18.40 5.55
CA VAL A 377 25.28 18.85 5.42
C VAL A 377 24.91 19.98 6.37
N VAL A 378 25.44 19.99 7.60
CA VAL A 378 25.26 21.09 8.55
C VAL A 378 25.76 22.42 7.93
N TYR A 379 26.87 22.38 7.19
CA TYR A 379 27.48 23.56 6.59
C TYR A 379 27.25 23.70 5.07
N GLY A 380 26.40 22.88 4.44
CA GLY A 380 26.08 22.95 3.01
C GLY A 380 27.26 22.68 2.05
N LYS A 381 28.26 21.90 2.48
CA LYS A 381 29.44 21.53 1.67
C LYS A 381 29.18 20.27 0.83
N CYS A 382 29.83 20.19 -0.33
CA CYS A 382 29.78 19.02 -1.20
C CYS A 382 30.32 17.77 -0.48
N LEU A 383 29.52 16.71 -0.44
CA LEU A 383 30.04 15.36 -0.25
C LEU A 383 31.05 15.10 -1.39
N ARG A 384 32.32 14.89 -1.06
CA ARG A 384 33.32 14.46 -2.05
C ARG A 384 33.01 13.01 -2.44
N GLY A 385 32.08 12.83 -3.38
CA GLY A 385 31.98 11.59 -4.13
C GLY A 385 33.19 11.48 -5.05
N ASN A 386 33.91 10.35 -5.00
CA ASN A 386 34.84 9.98 -6.05
C ASN A 386 34.07 10.01 -7.38
N ARG A 387 34.41 10.97 -8.25
CA ARG A 387 33.94 11.10 -9.65
C ARG A 387 32.49 11.60 -9.83
N GLY A 388 32.32 12.93 -9.90
CA GLY A 388 31.44 13.53 -10.92
C GLY A 388 30.07 14.11 -10.49
N CYS A 389 29.40 13.64 -9.45
CA CYS A 389 28.09 14.21 -9.06
C CYS A 389 28.20 15.15 -7.84
N LYS A 390 28.16 16.46 -8.10
CA LYS A 390 28.05 17.51 -7.07
C LYS A 390 26.58 17.75 -6.71
N THR A 391 25.97 16.88 -5.91
CA THR A 391 24.69 17.23 -5.29
C THR A 391 25.00 18.09 -4.06
N ARG A 392 24.76 19.40 -4.13
CA ARG A 392 24.78 20.26 -2.94
C ARG A 392 23.60 19.87 -2.07
N LEU A 393 23.87 19.43 -0.85
CA LEU A 393 22.82 19.20 0.14
C LEU A 393 22.41 20.55 0.73
N ALA A 394 21.11 20.76 0.88
CA ALA A 394 20.60 21.96 1.52
C ALA A 394 21.11 22.03 2.97
N PRO A 395 21.55 23.20 3.46
CA PRO A 395 21.99 23.35 4.84
C PRO A 395 20.87 22.97 5.80
N GLN A 396 21.24 22.35 6.92
CA GLN A 396 20.31 22.03 7.99
C GLN A 396 19.65 23.32 8.49
N GLN A 397 18.31 23.32 8.53
CA GLN A 397 17.58 24.40 9.20
C GLN A 397 17.84 24.34 10.71
N ASP A 398 18.01 25.51 11.34
CA ASP A 398 18.16 25.65 12.79
C ASP A 398 16.83 25.43 13.55
N THR A 399 15.89 24.72 12.93
CA THR A 399 14.58 24.39 13.49
C THR A 399 14.51 22.89 13.70
N LYS A 400 14.16 22.48 14.93
CA LYS A 400 13.91 21.08 15.25
C LYS A 400 12.80 20.53 14.35
N MET A 401 12.96 19.28 13.92
CA MET A 401 11.84 18.56 13.31
C MET A 401 10.86 18.22 14.42
N VAL A 402 9.63 18.66 14.26
CA VAL A 402 8.53 18.25 15.12
C VAL A 402 7.50 17.58 14.24
N TYR A 403 7.08 16.38 14.63
CA TYR A 403 5.94 15.76 14.00
C TYR A 403 5.03 15.10 15.02
N TYR A 404 3.74 15.09 14.68
CA TYR A 404 2.70 14.45 15.45
C TYR A 404 2.25 13.19 14.75
N ILE A 405 2.01 12.14 15.52
CA ILE A 405 1.25 10.97 15.08
C ILE A 405 -0.05 10.96 15.87
N VAL A 406 -1.16 11.15 15.17
CA VAL A 406 -2.50 11.27 15.73
C VAL A 406 -3.29 10.03 15.37
N ILE A 407 -3.61 9.22 16.36
CA ILE A 407 -4.35 7.97 16.19
C ILE A 407 -5.83 8.23 16.52
N MET A 408 -6.66 8.17 15.48
CA MET A 408 -8.12 8.32 15.55
C MET A 408 -8.81 6.96 15.51
N GLY A 409 -9.89 6.84 16.29
CA GLY A 409 -10.72 5.65 16.38
C GLY A 409 -10.76 5.06 17.79
N SER A 410 -11.02 3.76 17.91
CA SER A 410 -11.06 3.04 19.19
C SER A 410 -9.87 2.11 19.28
N PRO A 411 -8.65 2.62 19.44
CA PRO A 411 -7.53 1.72 19.65
C PRO A 411 -7.48 1.28 21.11
N THR A 412 -7.42 -0.03 21.30
CA THR A 412 -6.40 -0.58 22.19
C THR A 412 -5.05 -0.35 21.51
N PHE A 413 -4.48 0.86 21.65
CA PHE A 413 -3.09 1.11 21.23
C PHE A 413 -2.20 0.70 22.40
N LYS A 414 -1.34 -0.29 22.15
CA LYS A 414 -0.40 -0.80 23.13
C LYS A 414 1.00 -0.41 22.70
N PHE A 415 1.70 0.34 23.54
CA PHE A 415 3.12 0.59 23.31
C PHE A 415 3.92 -0.70 23.50
N ASN A 416 4.94 -0.88 22.67
CA ASN A 416 5.90 -1.98 22.85
C ASN A 416 6.86 -1.69 24.01
N ASP A 417 7.16 -0.41 24.25
CA ASP A 417 7.91 0.02 25.42
C ASP A 417 7.02 -0.07 26.67
N GLN A 418 7.44 -0.88 27.64
CA GLN A 418 6.67 -1.12 28.87
C GLN A 418 6.50 0.13 29.73
N THR A 419 7.47 1.06 29.68
CA THR A 419 7.40 2.32 30.43
C THR A 419 6.35 3.23 29.80
N LEU A 420 6.39 3.39 28.47
CA LEU A 420 5.36 4.14 27.76
C LEU A 420 3.99 3.50 27.94
N GLU A 421 3.87 2.18 27.95
CA GLU A 421 2.60 1.49 28.15
C GLU A 421 2.04 1.69 29.57
N LYS A 422 2.90 1.68 30.60
CA LYS A 422 2.49 2.01 31.98
C LYS A 422 1.99 3.46 32.08
N ILE A 423 2.71 4.41 31.49
CA ILE A 423 2.30 5.82 31.42
C ILE A 423 0.93 5.92 30.71
N ASN A 424 0.81 5.28 29.55
CA ASN A 424 -0.39 5.25 28.73
C ASN A 424 -1.59 4.69 29.53
N LYS A 425 -1.45 3.57 30.23
CA LYS A 425 -2.54 2.97 31.03
C LYS A 425 -3.00 3.85 32.19
N ASN A 426 -2.09 4.54 32.86
CA ASN A 426 -2.39 5.35 34.05
C ASN A 426 -2.85 6.78 33.69
N MET A 427 -2.77 7.17 32.42
CA MET A 427 -3.13 8.49 31.97
C MET A 427 -4.65 8.71 32.01
N LYS A 428 -5.10 9.60 32.92
CA LYS A 428 -6.47 10.14 32.93
C LYS A 428 -6.75 10.95 31.66
N VAL A 429 -8.01 11.14 31.31
CA VAL A 429 -8.40 11.83 30.07
C VAL A 429 -9.27 13.06 30.37
N PRO A 430 -9.06 14.22 29.73
CA PRO A 430 -7.95 14.57 28.85
C PRO A 430 -6.66 14.83 29.64
N ASN A 431 -5.51 14.36 29.14
CA ASN A 431 -4.22 14.68 29.74
C ASN A 431 -3.11 14.67 28.69
N ARG A 432 -2.05 15.44 28.96
CA ARG A 432 -0.82 15.50 28.19
C ARG A 432 0.34 15.26 29.14
N ILE A 433 1.22 14.32 28.83
CA ILE A 433 2.38 14.00 29.66
C ILE A 433 3.63 14.17 28.81
N GLN A 434 4.54 15.01 29.28
CA GLN A 434 5.89 15.12 28.71
C GLN A 434 6.72 13.91 29.14
N ILE A 435 7.50 13.36 28.21
CA ILE A 435 8.27 12.14 28.43
C ILE A 435 9.67 12.35 27.89
N LYS A 436 10.67 11.85 28.62
CA LYS A 436 12.02 11.64 28.11
C LYS A 436 12.11 10.20 27.62
N SER A 437 11.75 9.97 26.37
CA SER A 437 11.89 8.64 25.77
C SER A 437 13.26 8.47 25.10
N LYS A 438 13.61 7.21 24.82
CA LYS A 438 14.77 6.89 23.99
C LYS A 438 14.50 7.27 22.53
N MET A 439 15.56 7.46 21.77
CA MET A 439 15.47 7.66 20.34
C MET A 439 14.92 6.38 19.69
N TYR A 440 13.86 6.54 18.91
CA TYR A 440 13.29 5.48 18.10
C TYR A 440 13.78 5.65 16.67
N THR A 441 14.20 4.55 16.04
CA THR A 441 14.43 4.48 14.61
C THR A 441 13.17 4.00 13.89
N PRO A 442 13.00 4.27 12.58
CA PRO A 442 11.91 3.71 11.79
C PRO A 442 11.80 2.19 11.78
N LYS A 443 12.88 1.48 12.17
CA LYS A 443 12.86 0.03 12.36
C LYS A 443 12.22 -0.39 13.68
N ASN A 444 12.15 0.52 14.66
CA ASN A 444 11.54 0.25 15.95
C ASN A 444 10.02 0.37 15.85
N ILE A 445 9.33 -0.71 16.22
CA ILE A 445 7.88 -0.68 16.42
C ILE A 445 7.59 0.07 17.72
N VAL A 446 6.92 1.20 17.61
CA VAL A 446 6.49 2.06 18.73
C VAL A 446 5.38 1.37 19.51
N GLY A 447 4.42 0.81 18.79
CA GLY A 447 3.30 0.12 19.38
C GLY A 447 2.46 -0.59 18.34
N THR A 448 1.42 -1.26 18.81
CA THR A 448 0.51 -2.04 17.98
C THR A 448 -0.93 -1.58 18.20
N LEU A 449 -1.65 -1.43 17.09
CA LEU A 449 -3.10 -1.26 17.09
C LEU A 449 -3.77 -2.65 17.12
N GLY A 450 -4.98 -2.73 17.65
CA GLY A 450 -5.79 -3.94 17.48
C GLY A 450 -6.16 -4.12 16.00
N VAL A 451 -6.73 -5.26 15.62
CA VAL A 451 -7.26 -5.39 14.25
C VAL A 451 -8.47 -4.48 14.08
N GLY A 452 -8.44 -3.64 13.04
CA GLY A 452 -9.58 -2.79 12.72
C GLY A 452 -9.28 -1.72 11.70
N GLU A 453 -10.27 -0.85 11.55
CA GLU A 453 -10.16 0.38 10.79
C GLU A 453 -9.74 1.50 11.74
N TYR A 454 -8.67 2.20 11.37
CA TYR A 454 -8.14 3.37 12.06
C TYR A 454 -7.83 4.45 11.04
N LEU A 455 -7.90 5.70 11.50
CA LEU A 455 -7.36 6.84 10.76
C LEU A 455 -6.17 7.37 11.55
N ILE A 456 -5.03 7.49 10.90
CA ILE A 456 -3.80 8.01 11.51
C ILE A 456 -3.40 9.25 10.74
N ALA A 457 -3.29 10.39 11.41
CA ALA A 457 -2.71 11.58 10.82
C ALA A 457 -1.26 11.70 11.27
N VAL A 458 -0.35 11.95 10.33
CA VAL A 458 1.00 12.38 10.61
C VAL A 458 1.15 13.81 10.16
N LEU A 459 1.52 14.70 11.07
CA LEU A 459 1.67 16.13 10.81
C LEU A 459 3.12 16.50 11.06
N SER A 460 3.76 17.25 10.18
CA SER A 460 5.11 17.76 10.38
C SER A 460 5.15 19.27 10.23
N ASN A 461 5.99 19.93 11.04
CA ASN A 461 6.31 21.36 10.87
C ASN A 461 7.16 21.64 9.63
N ARG A 462 7.43 20.63 8.81
CA ARG A 462 8.21 20.73 7.58
C ARG A 462 7.39 20.31 6.38
N GLN A 463 7.78 20.84 5.23
CA GLN A 463 7.27 20.38 3.95
C GLN A 463 7.95 19.06 3.58
N ILE A 464 7.26 17.96 3.86
CA ILE A 464 7.62 16.62 3.43
C ILE A 464 7.00 16.48 2.05
N ARG A 465 7.84 16.31 1.03
CA ARG A 465 7.36 15.97 -0.30
C ARG A 465 7.02 14.48 -0.30
N PHE A 466 5.79 14.15 0.08
CA PHE A 466 5.28 12.77 0.06
C PHE A 466 5.35 12.18 -1.35
N GLU A 467 5.14 13.05 -2.32
CA GLU A 467 5.46 12.84 -3.72
C GLU A 467 6.85 12.24 -3.85
N ASN A 468 7.92 12.79 -3.30
CA ASN A 468 9.25 12.22 -3.52
C ASN A 468 9.44 10.80 -2.96
N ASP A 469 8.85 10.41 -1.82
CA ASP A 469 8.95 9.02 -1.35
C ASP A 469 8.09 8.07 -2.20
N ILE A 470 6.87 8.51 -2.54
CA ILE A 470 5.96 7.76 -3.40
C ILE A 470 6.56 7.68 -4.81
N LEU A 471 6.95 8.78 -5.43
CA LEU A 471 7.64 8.95 -6.72
C LEU A 471 8.99 8.23 -6.75
N HIS A 472 9.79 8.20 -5.68
CA HIS A 472 11.06 7.46 -5.71
C HIS A 472 10.83 5.95 -5.78
N ASN A 473 9.77 5.46 -5.12
CA ASN A 473 9.40 4.03 -5.11
C ASN A 473 8.39 3.64 -6.22
N SER A 474 7.71 4.60 -6.85
CA SER A 474 6.73 4.39 -7.93
C SER A 474 7.17 4.97 -9.29
N ARG A 475 8.24 5.77 -9.34
CA ARG A 475 8.77 6.50 -10.50
C ARG A 475 7.68 7.05 -11.45
N MET A 476 6.65 7.67 -10.84
CA MET A 476 5.52 8.31 -11.52
C MET A 476 5.82 9.78 -11.92
N GLU A 477 7.09 10.20 -11.95
CA GLU A 477 7.52 11.63 -12.07
C GLU A 477 7.07 12.33 -13.38
N ASP A 478 6.65 11.55 -14.39
CA ASP A 478 6.29 12.05 -15.73
C ASP A 478 4.82 11.83 -16.15
N LEU A 479 3.97 11.34 -15.24
CA LEU A 479 2.52 11.42 -15.48
C LEU A 479 2.08 12.86 -15.17
N GLN A 480 1.19 13.43 -15.97
CA GLN A 480 0.55 14.74 -15.75
C GLN A 480 -0.38 14.73 -14.51
N MET A 481 0.11 14.26 -13.36
CA MET A 481 -0.60 14.16 -12.08
C MET A 481 -0.04 15.13 -11.03
N LYS A 482 0.88 16.04 -11.42
CA LYS A 482 1.51 17.04 -10.53
C LYS A 482 0.50 17.97 -9.84
N ASP A 483 -0.74 18.07 -10.35
CA ASP A 483 -1.78 18.96 -9.83
C ASP A 483 -2.90 18.23 -9.06
N LEU A 484 -2.76 16.92 -8.79
CA LEU A 484 -3.74 16.14 -8.02
C LEU A 484 -3.17 15.79 -6.63
N PRO A 485 -3.95 15.98 -5.53
CA PRO A 485 -3.50 15.59 -4.21
C PRO A 485 -3.13 14.10 -4.21
N VAL A 486 -1.99 13.78 -3.61
CA VAL A 486 -1.47 12.41 -3.51
C VAL A 486 -2.31 11.63 -2.50
N GLU A 487 -3.53 11.30 -2.88
CA GLU A 487 -4.13 10.04 -2.49
C GLU A 487 -3.33 8.95 -3.21
N THR A 488 -3.22 7.76 -2.63
CA THR A 488 -2.83 6.55 -3.39
C THR A 488 -3.94 6.14 -4.39
N TYR A 489 -4.64 7.14 -4.97
CA TYR A 489 -5.72 7.07 -5.94
C TYR A 489 -5.68 8.24 -6.92
N VAL A 490 -5.95 7.88 -8.16
CA VAL A 490 -6.42 8.78 -9.21
C VAL A 490 -7.85 9.23 -8.87
N LYS A 491 -8.03 10.52 -8.59
CA LYS A 491 -9.34 11.17 -8.52
C LYS A 491 -9.48 12.09 -9.74
N TYR A 492 -10.18 11.65 -10.79
CA TYR A 492 -10.61 12.55 -11.87
C TYR A 492 -12.11 12.76 -11.81
N GLY A 493 -12.49 13.98 -11.45
CA GLY A 493 -13.76 14.54 -11.88
C GLY A 493 -13.55 15.18 -13.25
N SER A 494 -14.42 14.86 -14.19
CA SER A 494 -14.57 15.59 -15.44
C SER A 494 -14.85 17.07 -15.15
N ARG A 495 -13.90 17.96 -15.41
CA ARG A 495 -14.24 19.33 -15.81
C ARG A 495 -14.54 19.29 -17.30
N ILE A 496 -15.80 18.99 -17.64
CA ILE A 496 -16.40 19.57 -18.84
C ILE A 496 -16.64 21.04 -18.51
N GLY A 497 -16.26 21.90 -19.44
CA GLY A 497 -15.97 23.30 -19.20
C GLY A 497 -17.13 24.16 -18.70
N GLU A 498 -16.75 25.31 -18.19
CA GLU A 498 -17.41 26.57 -18.50
C GLU A 498 -16.40 27.69 -18.22
N SER A 499 -16.25 28.54 -19.23
CA SER A 499 -15.55 29.81 -19.21
C SER A 499 -16.12 30.76 -18.16
N PHE A 500 -15.20 31.49 -17.51
CA PHE A 500 -15.26 32.83 -16.88
C PHE A 500 -14.66 32.86 -15.48
#